data_AF-A0A6I1VX51-F1
#
_entry.id   AF-A0A6I1VX51-F1
#
_cell.length_a   1.000
_cell.length_b   1.000
_cell.length_c   1.000
_cell.angle_alpha   90.00
_cell.angle_beta   90.00
_cell.angle_gamma   90.00
#
_symmetry.space_group_name_H-M   'P 1'
#
loop_
_entity.id
_entity.type
_entity.pdbx_description
1 polymer ?
#
loop_
_entity_poly.entity_id
_entity_poly.type
_entity_poly.pdbx_seq_one_letter_code
_entity_poly.pdbx_strand_id
1 'polypeptide(L)' 'MTVESYDQLAIFAVVAQERSFTRAAARLGMSQPALSRAMRQLEERLG' A
#
# COMPACT_ATOMS: atom_id res chain seq x y z
N MET A 1 12.03 -3.74 14.55
CA MET A 1 10.67 -4.09 15.02
C MET A 1 9.85 -4.37 13.77
N THR A 2 9.74 -5.64 13.34
CA THR A 2 9.34 -6.03 11.97
C THR A 2 7.83 -6.21 11.82
N VAL A 3 7.05 -5.17 12.11
CA VAL A 3 5.61 -5.13 11.76
C VAL A 3 5.41 -4.84 10.27
N GLU A 4 6.51 -4.62 9.52
CA GLU A 4 6.52 -4.00 8.19
C GLU A 4 6.03 -4.88 7.01
N SER A 5 5.84 -6.19 7.17
CA SER A 5 5.52 -7.06 6.01
C SER A 5 4.03 -7.39 5.85
N TYR A 6 3.31 -7.61 6.95
CA TYR A 6 1.89 -7.96 6.89
C TYR A 6 1.04 -6.73 6.52
N ASP A 7 1.44 -5.54 7.00
CA ASP A 7 0.76 -4.29 6.66
C ASP A 7 0.90 -3.93 5.18
N GLN A 8 2.06 -4.17 4.56
CA GLN A 8 2.28 -3.88 3.15
C GLN A 8 1.45 -4.78 2.23
N LEU A 9 1.31 -6.07 2.55
CA LEU A 9 0.45 -6.98 1.79
C LEU A 9 -1.04 -6.65 1.97
N ALA A 10 -1.46 -6.21 3.17
CA ALA A 10 -2.81 -5.73 3.40
C ALA A 10 -3.11 -4.46 2.59
N ILE A 11 -2.17 -3.51 2.57
CA ILE A 11 -2.24 -2.31 1.74
C ILE A 11 -2.35 -2.68 0.25
N PHE A 12 -1.54 -3.62 -0.22
CA PHE A 12 -1.61 -4.11 -1.60
C PHE A 12 -2.97 -4.74 -1.93
N ALA A 13 -3.52 -5.56 -1.04
CA ALA A 13 -4.84 -6.16 -1.23
C ALA A 13 -5.94 -5.08 -1.38
N VAL A 14 -5.86 -3.99 -0.60
CA VAL A 14 -6.79 -2.86 -0.71
C VAL A 14 -6.61 -2.12 -2.05
N VAL A 15 -5.37 -1.88 -2.49
CA VAL A 15 -5.11 -1.28 -3.82
C VAL A 15 -5.66 -2.15 -4.96
N ALA A 16 -5.47 -3.46 -4.88
CA ALA A 16 -5.96 -4.41 -5.87
C ALA A 16 -7.51 -4.46 -5.94
N GLN A 17 -8.18 -4.37 -4.79
CA GLN A 17 -9.65 -4.28 -4.72
C GLN A 17 -10.17 -2.97 -5.31
N GLU A 18 -9.57 -1.85 -4.93
CA GLU A 18 -10.03 -0.52 -5.36
C GLU A 18 -9.68 -0.20 -6.81
N ARG A 19 -8.63 -0.84 -7.36
CA ARG A 19 -8.07 -0.57 -8.70
C ARG A 19 -7.77 0.91 -8.95
N SER A 20 -7.52 1.66 -7.87
CA SER A 20 -7.28 3.10 -7.88
C SER A 20 -6.52 3.49 -6.61
N PHE A 21 -5.34 4.07 -6.78
CA PHE A 21 -4.53 4.56 -5.67
C PHE A 21 -5.23 5.67 -4.88
N THR A 22 -5.98 6.54 -5.55
CA THR A 22 -6.71 7.63 -4.87
C THR A 22 -7.82 7.07 -3.97
N ARG A 23 -8.62 6.11 -4.46
CA ARG A 23 -9.67 5.48 -3.64
C ARG A 23 -9.10 4.61 -2.52
N ALA A 24 -8.05 3.84 -2.80
CA ALA A 24 -7.37 3.04 -1.79
C ALA A 24 -6.77 3.92 -0.68
N ALA A 25 -6.15 5.04 -1.03
CA ALA A 25 -5.61 5.98 -0.05
C ALA A 25 -6.71 6.57 0.84
N ALA A 26 -7.83 7.00 0.26
CA ALA A 26 -8.99 7.48 1.01
C ALA A 26 -9.54 6.41 1.96
N ARG A 27 -9.64 5.15 1.50
CA ARG A 27 -10.11 4.02 2.31
C ARG A 27 -9.16 3.66 3.45
N LEU A 28 -7.85 3.80 3.24
CA LEU A 28 -6.81 3.53 4.23
C LEU A 28 -6.55 4.72 5.18
N GLY A 29 -7.22 5.86 4.98
CA GLY A 29 -6.94 7.08 5.75
C GLY A 29 -5.53 7.65 5.50
N MET A 30 -4.96 7.36 4.33
CA MET A 30 -3.61 7.76 3.93
C MET A 30 -3.68 8.84 2.84
N SER A 31 -2.59 9.60 2.70
CA SER A 31 -2.38 10.37 1.47
C SER A 31 -1.97 9.45 0.33
N GLN A 32 -2.38 9.77 -0.90
CA GLN A 32 -1.99 9.00 -2.08
C GLN A 32 -0.47 8.89 -2.26
N PRO A 33 0.35 9.94 -2.02
CA PRO A 33 1.81 9.82 -2.07
C PRO A 33 2.38 8.85 -1.03
N ALA A 34 1.81 8.79 0.19
CA ALA A 34 2.25 7.84 1.21
C ALA A 34 1.94 6.40 0.79
N LEU A 35 0.75 6.16 0.24
CA LEU A 35 0.36 4.86 -0.30
C LEU A 35 1.28 4.43 -1.46
N SER A 36 1.57 5.32 -2.41
CA SER A 36 2.46 5.01 -3.53
C SER A 36 3.89 4.69 -3.06
N ARG A 37 4.41 5.37 -2.02
CA ARG A 37 5.71 5.02 -1.44
C ARG A 37 5.69 3.63 -0.78
N ALA A 38 4.64 3.30 -0.04
CA ALA A 38 4.50 1.98 0.58
C ALA A 38 4.45 0.86 -0.46
N MET A 39 3.73 1.08 -1.57
CA MET A 39 3.68 0.13 -2.68
C MET A 39 5.02 -0.04 -3.38
N ARG A 40 5.75 1.06 -3.63
CA ARG A 40 7.09 0.99 -4.21
C ARG A 40 8.08 0.23 -3.33
N GLN A 41 8.03 0.42 -2.01
CA GLN A 41 8.85 -0.35 -1.08
C GLN A 41 8.50 -1.84 -1.09
N LEU A 42 7.21 -2.18 -1.25
CA LEU A 42 6.79 -3.56 -1.41
C LEU A 42 7.33 -4.15 -2.72
N GLU A 43 7.22 -3.43 -3.84
CA GLU A 43 7.79 -3.85 -5.14
C GLU A 43 9.31 -4.06 -5.03
N GLU A 44 10.06 -3.08 -4.51
CA GLU A 44 11.51 -3.17 -4.32
C GLU A 44 11.93 -4.36 -3.45
N ARG A 45 11.10 -4.76 -2.48
CA ARG A 45 11.34 -5.95 -1.65
C ARG A 45 11.07 -7.27 -2.38
N LEU A 46 10.19 -7.26 -3.38
CA LEU A 46 9.78 -8.45 -4.13
C LEU A 46 10.61 -8.67 -5.41
N GLY A 47 11.24 -7.63 -5.95
CA GLY A 47 12.13 -7.69 -7.12
C GLY A 47 11.62 -6.88 -8.30
#